data_AF-A0A821YXL1-F1
#
_entry.id   AF-A0A821YXL1-F1
#
_cell.length_a   1.000
_cell.length_b   1.000
_cell.length_c   1.000
_cell.angle_alpha   90.00
_cell.angle_beta   90.00
_cell.angle_gamma   90.00
#
_symmetry.space_group_name_H-M   'P 1'
#
loop_
_entity.id
_entity.type
_entity.pdbx_description
1 polymer ?
#
loop_
_entity_poly.entity_id
_entity_poly.type
_entity_poly.pdbx_seq_one_letter_code
_entity_poly.pdbx_strand_id
1 'polypeptide(L)'
;MTFLPVGASLFASNIGSGHFIGLAGSGASNGIGVGGFELNAGYVLMILGWVFLPVYIKADVYTMPEFLKKRFGGDRIRFYLTILALLLSIFTKI
;
A
#
# COMPACT_ATOMS: atom_id res chain seq x y z
N MET A 1 11.25 17.47 1.08
CA MET A 1 11.32 16.61 -0.12
C MET A 1 10.41 17.20 -1.17
N THR A 2 10.86 17.29 -2.43
CA THR A 2 10.01 17.75 -3.54
C THR A 2 8.97 16.68 -3.90
N PHE A 3 7.89 17.05 -4.58
CA PHE A 3 6.77 16.13 -4.87
C PHE A 3 7.20 14.93 -5.73
N LEU A 4 8.15 15.14 -6.64
CA LEU A 4 8.57 14.16 -7.63
C LEU A 4 9.28 12.93 -7.00
N PRO A 5 10.30 13.08 -6.12
CA PRO A 5 10.87 11.95 -5.38
C PRO A 5 9.85 11.18 -4.52
N VAL A 6 8.88 11.87 -3.93
CA VAL A 6 7.86 11.23 -3.09
C VAL A 6 6.95 10.33 -3.93
N GLY A 7 6.46 10.84 -5.06
CA GLY A 7 5.64 10.06 -5.99
C GLY A 7 6.41 8.87 -6.60
N ALA A 8 7.66 9.11 -7.02
CA ALA A 8 8.50 8.06 -7.58
C ALA A 8 8.80 6.94 -6.57
N SER A 9 9.08 7.28 -5.31
CA SER A 9 9.29 6.30 -4.23
C SER A 9 8.04 5.46 -3.96
N LEU A 10 6.87 6.10 -3.94
CA LEU A 10 5.58 5.43 -3.71
C LEU A 10 5.24 4.47 -4.85
N PHE A 11 5.50 4.88 -6.10
CA PHE A 11 5.36 4.02 -7.28
C PHE A 11 6.35 2.85 -7.26
N ALA A 12 7.63 3.12 -7.06
CA ALA A 12 8.68 2.09 -7.01
C ALA A 12 8.44 1.06 -5.89
N SER A 13 7.89 1.49 -4.76
CA SER A 13 7.55 0.59 -3.65
C SER A 13 6.37 -0.34 -3.97
N ASN A 14 5.52 0.01 -4.93
CA ASN A 14 4.36 -0.79 -5.33
C ASN A 14 4.70 -1.78 -6.46
N ILE A 15 5.56 -1.39 -7.40
CA ILE A 15 5.89 -2.20 -8.57
C ILE A 15 7.00 -3.21 -8.24
N GLY A 16 6.63 -4.49 -8.14
CA GLY A 16 7.57 -5.62 -7.96
C GLY A 16 7.52 -6.66 -9.08
N SER A 17 8.37 -7.68 -8.99
CA SER A 17 8.44 -8.80 -9.95
C SER A 17 7.09 -9.53 -10.12
N GLY A 18 6.38 -9.78 -9.02
CA GLY A 18 5.04 -10.37 -9.03
C GLY A 18 3.99 -9.49 -9.71
N HIS A 19 4.09 -8.18 -9.56
CA HIS A 19 3.21 -7.23 -10.25
C HIS A 19 3.47 -7.24 -11.76
N PHE A 20 4.74 -7.25 -12.17
CA PHE A 20 5.14 -7.23 -13.57
C PHE A 20 4.75 -8.53 -14.31
N ILE A 21 5.09 -9.69 -13.74
CA ILE A 21 4.75 -11.00 -14.33
C ILE A 21 3.25 -11.28 -14.24
N GLY A 22 2.61 -10.93 -13.12
CA GLY A 22 1.19 -11.16 -12.89
C GLY A 22 0.29 -10.32 -13.80
N LEU A 23 0.61 -9.04 -14.00
CA LEU A 23 -0.10 -8.18 -14.95
C LEU A 23 0.12 -8.61 -16.40
N ALA A 24 1.34 -9.00 -16.77
CA ALA A 24 1.62 -9.52 -18.11
C ALA A 24 0.84 -10.81 -18.39
N GLY A 25 0.80 -11.74 -17.44
CA GLY A 25 0.02 -12.98 -17.55
C GLY A 25 -1.48 -12.75 -17.61
N SER A 26 -2.00 -11.85 -16.76
CA SER A 26 -3.41 -11.46 -16.78
C SER A 26 -3.78 -10.71 -18.07
N GLY A 27 -2.88 -9.89 -18.60
CA GLY A 27 -3.05 -9.22 -19.89
C GLY A 27 -3.05 -10.19 -21.07
N ALA A 28 -2.27 -11.27 -20.99
CA ALA A 28 -2.28 -12.32 -22.01
C ALA A 28 -3.58 -13.13 -22.02
N SER A 29 -4.22 -13.34 -20.86
CA SER A 29 -5.48 -14.10 -20.77
C SER A 29 -6.74 -13.26 -20.95
N ASN A 30 -6.78 -12.05 -20.36
CA ASN A 30 -7.97 -11.19 -20.28
C ASN A 30 -7.84 -9.90 -21.11
N GLY A 31 -6.74 -9.72 -21.84
CA GLY A 31 -6.51 -8.56 -22.70
C GLY A 31 -6.26 -7.25 -21.93
N ILE A 32 -6.52 -6.13 -22.61
CA ILE A 32 -6.19 -4.77 -22.13
C ILE A 32 -7.05 -4.34 -20.92
N GLY A 33 -8.16 -5.04 -20.64
CA GLY A 33 -9.06 -4.72 -19.52
C GLY A 33 -8.38 -4.71 -18.15
N VAL A 34 -7.30 -5.48 -17.98
CA VAL A 34 -6.48 -5.50 -16.76
C VAL A 34 -5.85 -4.13 -16.48
N GLY A 35 -5.54 -3.35 -17.52
CA GLY A 35 -5.03 -1.97 -17.36
C GLY A 35 -6.04 -1.03 -16.70
N GLY A 36 -7.34 -1.36 -16.74
CA GLY A 36 -8.37 -0.62 -16.00
C GLY A 36 -8.13 -0.65 -14.49
N PHE A 37 -7.53 -1.71 -13.95
CA PHE A 37 -7.18 -1.79 -12.52
C PHE A 37 -6.18 -0.70 -12.12
N GLU A 38 -5.10 -0.57 -12.88
CA GLU A 38 -4.05 0.44 -12.65
C GLU A 38 -4.59 1.88 -12.80
N LEU A 39 -5.44 2.12 -13.80
CA LEU A 39 -6.07 3.43 -14.00
C LEU A 39 -6.99 3.80 -12.83
N ASN A 40 -7.73 2.84 -12.28
CA ASN A 40 -8.57 3.07 -11.09
C ASN A 40 -7.73 3.29 -9.83
N ALA A 41 -6.57 2.64 -9.69
CA ALA A 41 -5.69 2.80 -8.55
C ALA A 41 -5.23 4.26 -8.36
N GLY A 42 -5.02 5.00 -9.45
CA GLY A 42 -4.68 6.43 -9.40
C GLY A 42 -5.76 7.29 -8.70
N TYR A 43 -7.03 7.05 -9.00
CA TYR A 43 -8.14 7.77 -8.37
C TYR A 43 -8.26 7.44 -6.88
N VAL A 44 -8.10 6.16 -6.52
CA VAL A 44 -8.13 5.72 -5.12
C VAL A 44 -6.97 6.33 -4.33
N LEU A 45 -5.77 6.41 -4.92
CA LEU A 45 -4.61 7.06 -4.31
C LEU A 45 -4.84 8.55 -4.02
N MET A 46 -5.50 9.28 -4.92
CA MET A 46 -5.86 10.68 -4.67
C MET A 46 -6.80 10.81 -3.46
N ILE A 47 -7.82 9.96 -3.37
CA ILE A 47 -8.76 9.94 -2.25
C ILE A 47 -8.03 9.59 -0.93
N LEU A 48 -7.14 8.59 -0.97
CA LEU A 48 -6.32 8.21 0.19
C LEU A 48 -5.45 9.39 0.66
N GLY A 49 -4.80 10.08 -0.28
CA GLY A 49 -3.95 11.23 0.00
C GLY A 49 -4.70 12.41 0.61
N TRP A 50 -5.97 12.64 0.25
CA TRP A 50 -6.74 13.75 0.81
C TRP A 50 -7.44 13.41 2.11
N VAL A 51 -8.00 12.20 2.24
CA VAL A 51 -8.81 11.81 3.41
C VAL A 51 -7.96 11.24 4.52
N PHE A 52 -7.05 10.31 4.21
CA PHE A 52 -6.33 9.54 5.23
C PHE A 52 -5.03 10.20 5.67
N LEU A 53 -4.31 10.86 4.75
CA LEU A 53 -3.06 11.56 5.08
C LEU A 53 -3.23 12.59 6.23
N PRO A 54 -4.23 13.50 6.23
CA PRO A 54 -4.38 14.45 7.32
C PRO A 54 -4.75 13.77 8.64
N VAL A 55 -5.47 12.64 8.59
CA VAL A 55 -5.81 11.85 9.79
C VAL A 55 -4.56 11.23 10.40
N TYR A 56 -3.66 10.67 9.58
CA TYR A 56 -2.41 10.08 10.07
C TYR A 56 -1.46 11.12 10.66
N ILE A 57 -1.35 12.29 10.03
CA ILE A 57 -0.54 13.40 10.54
C ILE A 57 -1.10 13.90 11.89
N LYS A 58 -2.43 14.08 12.00
CA LYS A 58 -3.05 14.51 13.27
C LYS A 58 -2.98 13.46 14.37
N ALA A 59 -3.01 12.18 14.03
CA ALA A 59 -2.91 11.09 14.99
C ALA A 59 -1.47 10.84 15.46
N ASP A 60 -0.47 11.49 14.85
CA ASP A 60 0.97 11.30 15.09
C ASP A 60 1.34 9.81 15.10
N VAL A 61 1.10 9.14 13.97
CA VAL A 61 1.36 7.71 13.77
C VAL A 61 2.18 7.51 12.51
N TYR A 62 3.16 6.63 12.58
CA TYR A 62 4.09 6.38 11.47
C TYR A 62 3.88 5.01 10.84
N THR A 63 3.21 4.10 11.56
CA THR A 63 2.98 2.72 11.09
C THR A 63 1.51 2.32 11.18
N MET A 64 1.07 1.45 10.27
CA MET A 64 -0.31 0.93 10.27
C MET A 64 -0.69 0.21 11.57
N PRO A 65 0.16 -0.66 12.16
CA PRO A 65 -0.15 -1.30 13.44
C PRO A 65 -0.27 -0.29 14.61
N GLU A 66 0.48 0.81 14.56
CA GLU A 66 0.40 1.87 15.57
C GLU A 66 -0.89 2.68 15.46
N PHE A 67 -1.33 3.00 14.24
CA PHE A 67 -2.65 3.60 14.01
C PHE A 67 -3.78 2.71 14.56
N LEU A 68 -3.72 1.41 14.28
CA LEU A 68 -4.72 0.45 14.75
C LEU A 68 -4.66 0.27 16.27
N LYS A 69 -3.48 0.33 16.89
CA LYS A 69 -3.34 0.37 18.36
C LYS A 69 -4.06 1.59 18.95
N LYS A 70 -3.82 2.80 18.42
CA LYS A 70 -4.48 4.02 18.91
C LYS A 70 -6.00 3.99 18.70
N ARG A 71 -6.47 3.35 17.62
CA ARG A 71 -7.91 3.28 17.29
C ARG A 71 -8.68 2.20 18.06
N PHE A 72 -8.11 1.02 18.28
CA PHE A 72 -8.80 -0.15 18.85
C PHE A 72 -8.37 -0.51 20.28
N GLY A 73 -7.33 0.12 20.82
CA GLY A 73 -7.02 0.04 22.26
C GLY A 73 -6.51 -1.32 22.76
N GLY A 74 -5.59 -1.98 22.06
CA GLY A 74 -5.01 -3.24 22.52
C GLY A 74 -3.61 -3.54 21.97
N ASP A 75 -2.66 -3.83 22.87
CA ASP A 75 -1.28 -4.19 22.51
C ASP A 75 -1.15 -5.55 21.81
N ARG A 76 -2.06 -6.48 22.10
CA ARG A 76 -2.08 -7.82 21.46
C ARG A 76 -2.29 -7.70 19.95
N ILE A 77 -3.24 -6.87 19.52
CA ILE A 77 -3.57 -6.66 18.10
C ILE A 77 -2.37 -6.07 17.35
N ARG A 78 -1.65 -5.12 17.97
CA ARG A 78 -0.42 -4.56 17.39
C ARG A 78 0.62 -5.65 17.17
N PHE A 79 0.86 -6.51 18.15
CA PHE A 79 1.87 -7.57 18.05
C PHE A 79 1.54 -8.55 16.92
N TYR A 80 0.29 -9.03 16.86
CA TYR A 80 -0.17 -9.91 15.78
C TYR A 80 -0.04 -9.25 14.40
N LEU A 81 -0.48 -8.00 14.25
CA LEU A 81 -0.43 -7.30 12.96
C LEU A 81 1.01 -6.97 12.53
N THR A 82 1.90 -6.64 13.47
CA THR A 82 3.31 -6.41 13.16
C THR A 82 3.98 -7.68 12.68
N ILE A 83 3.76 -8.82 13.36
CA ILE A 83 4.30 -10.12 12.92
C ILE A 83 3.74 -10.48 11.55
N LEU A 84 2.44 -10.36 11.35
CA LEU A 84 1.80 -10.64 10.07
C LEU A 84 2.36 -9.75 8.95
N ALA A 85 2.51 -8.45 9.20
CA ALA A 85 3.06 -7.52 8.23
C ALA A 85 4.51 -7.84 7.86
N LEU A 86 5.33 -8.24 8.84
CA LEU A 86 6.72 -8.67 8.60
C LEU A 86 6.76 -9.97 7.78
N LEU A 87 5.96 -10.97 8.15
CA LEU A 87 5.89 -12.22 7.41
C LEU A 87 5.43 -12.00 5.96
N LEU A 88 4.35 -11.26 5.75
CA LEU A 88 3.87 -10.92 4.41
C LEU A 88 4.93 -10.13 3.62
N SER A 89 5.62 -9.18 4.25
CA SER A 89 6.69 -8.44 3.58
C SER A 89 7.82 -9.37 3.12
N ILE A 90 8.19 -10.37 3.92
CA ILE A 90 9.22 -11.35 3.56
C ILE A 90 8.73 -12.25 2.42
N PHE A 91 7.55 -12.85 2.53
CA PHE A 91 7.08 -13.83 1.55
C PHE A 91 6.58 -13.23 0.22
N THR A 92 6.11 -11.97 0.23
CA THR A 92 5.52 -11.33 -0.96
C THR A 92 6.50 -10.42 -1.69
N LYS A 93 7.55 -9.90 -1.02
CA LYS A 93 8.52 -8.98 -1.64
C LYS A 93 9.94 -9.52 -1.84
N ILE A 94 10.28 -10.69 -1.31
CA ILE A 94 11.45 -11.47 -1.76
C ILE A 94 11.03 -12.32 -2.96
#